data_AF-A0A9X9YAX2-F1
#
_entry.id   AF-A0A9X9YAX2-F1
#
_cell.length_a   1.000
_cell.length_b   1.000
_cell.length_c   1.000
_cell.angle_alpha   90.00
_cell.angle_beta   90.00
_cell.angle_gamma   90.00
#
_symmetry.space_group_name_H-M   'P 1'
#
loop_
_entity.id
_entity.type
_entity.pdbx_description
1 polymer ?
#
loop_
_entity_poly.entity_id
_entity_poly.type
_entity_poly.pdbx_seq_one_letter_code
_entity_poly.pdbx_strand_id
1 'polypeptide(L)'
;MAKKKRAAKLGPTKVNADTEREFGTRLRLARLAKGMSQEQLATQFGLSFQQIQKYEKGTNRMSGSRLIQFSKALDTTPHQLLGWDKTESAAIIDAEVYKLAQVFMQIPALLRPLVLKLLNGIVELVA
;
A
#
# COMPACT_ATOMS: atom_id res chain seq x y z
N MET A 1 -31.32 -10.56 -32.27
CA MET A 1 -29.87 -10.39 -32.00
C MET A 1 -29.67 -9.22 -31.03
N ALA A 2 -29.37 -9.49 -29.77
CA ALA A 2 -29.27 -8.47 -28.72
C ALA A 2 -27.92 -7.72 -28.80
N LYS A 3 -27.96 -6.39 -28.96
CA LYS A 3 -26.78 -5.52 -28.93
C LYS A 3 -26.23 -5.48 -27.49
N LYS A 4 -25.06 -6.07 -27.26
CA LYS A 4 -24.34 -6.06 -25.98
C LYS A 4 -23.93 -4.62 -25.66
N LYS A 5 -24.62 -3.99 -24.69
CA LYS A 5 -24.35 -2.64 -24.18
C LYS A 5 -22.92 -2.63 -23.62
N ARG A 6 -21.99 -1.90 -24.25
CA ARG A 6 -20.62 -1.72 -23.75
C ARG A 6 -20.70 -1.03 -22.39
N ALA A 7 -20.15 -1.65 -21.34
CA ALA A 7 -20.02 -1.02 -20.03
C ALA A 7 -19.27 0.31 -20.18
N ALA A 8 -19.85 1.38 -19.63
CA ALA A 8 -19.25 2.71 -19.65
C ALA A 8 -17.89 2.66 -18.95
N LYS A 9 -16.82 3.05 -19.66
CA LYS A 9 -15.49 3.25 -19.06
C LYS A 9 -15.63 4.32 -17.98
N LEU A 10 -15.49 3.94 -16.71
CA LEU A 10 -15.21 4.92 -15.65
C LEU A 10 -13.91 5.64 -16.05
N GLY A 11 -14.03 6.91 -16.44
CA GLY A 11 -12.87 7.80 -16.56
C GLY A 11 -12.23 8.01 -15.19
N PRO A 12 -10.97 8.45 -15.12
CA PRO A 12 -10.30 8.63 -13.83
C PRO A 12 -10.94 9.78 -13.06
N THR A 13 -11.56 9.48 -11.92
CA THR A 13 -11.90 10.49 -10.89
C THR A 13 -10.61 11.19 -10.45
N LYS A 14 -10.61 12.53 -10.32
CA LYS A 14 -9.42 13.36 -10.04
C LYS A 14 -8.52 12.83 -8.90
N VAL A 15 -9.15 12.30 -7.83
CA VAL A 15 -8.48 11.68 -6.67
C VAL A 15 -7.52 10.55 -7.08
N ASN A 16 -7.91 9.73 -8.06
CA ASN A 16 -7.08 8.62 -8.52
C ASN A 16 -5.86 9.10 -9.32
N ALA A 17 -5.93 10.25 -10.00
CA ALA A 17 -4.84 10.72 -10.86
C ALA A 17 -3.60 11.12 -10.06
N ASP A 18 -3.80 11.72 -8.88
CA ASP A 18 -2.70 12.13 -8.01
C ASP A 18 -2.03 10.92 -7.35
N THR A 19 -2.81 9.94 -6.87
CA THR A 19 -2.28 8.68 -6.33
C THR A 19 -1.41 7.92 -7.34
N GLU A 20 -1.84 7.83 -8.60
CA GLU A 20 -1.06 7.16 -9.65
C GLU A 20 0.23 7.92 -9.99
N ARG A 21 0.20 9.26 -9.95
CA ARG A 21 1.41 10.10 -10.17
C ARG A 21 2.43 9.93 -9.05
N GLU A 22 1.98 9.86 -7.81
CA GLU A 22 2.86 9.59 -6.67
C GLU A 22 3.46 8.19 -6.73
N PHE A 23 2.65 7.17 -7.06
CA PHE A 23 3.13 5.82 -7.33
C PHE A 23 4.22 5.82 -8.40
N GLY A 24 3.98 6.48 -9.54
CA GLY A 24 4.94 6.60 -10.63
C GLY A 24 6.24 7.27 -10.21
N THR A 25 6.15 8.28 -9.33
CA THR A 25 7.31 8.98 -8.77
C THR A 25 8.13 8.04 -7.87
N ARG A 26 7.49 7.28 -6.98
CA ARG A 26 8.18 6.29 -6.13
C ARG A 26 8.84 5.19 -6.95
N LEU A 27 8.15 4.71 -7.99
CA LEU A 27 8.70 3.73 -8.92
C LEU A 27 9.96 4.24 -9.62
N ARG A 28 9.94 5.49 -10.10
CA ARG A 28 11.11 6.15 -10.70
C ARG A 28 12.27 6.25 -9.72
N LEU A 29 12.00 6.66 -8.48
CA LEU A 29 13.04 6.78 -7.45
C LEU A 29 13.68 5.43 -7.14
N ALA A 30 12.89 4.37 -7.00
CA ALA A 30 13.39 3.01 -6.78
C ALA A 30 14.26 2.53 -7.96
N ARG A 31 13.85 2.79 -9.20
CA ARG A 31 14.67 2.49 -10.40
C ARG A 31 16.00 3.25 -10.38
N LEU A 32 15.98 4.54 -10.06
CA LEU A 32 17.19 5.36 -10.02
C LEU A 32 18.14 4.93 -8.89
N ALA A 33 17.62 4.55 -7.72
CA ALA A 33 18.42 4.00 -6.62
C ALA A 33 19.13 2.68 -7.01
N LYS A 34 18.55 1.94 -7.96
CA LYS A 34 19.15 0.76 -8.58
C LYS A 34 20.14 1.04 -9.70
N GLY A 35 20.32 2.31 -10.08
CA GLY A 35 21.19 2.69 -11.19
C GLY A 35 20.68 2.25 -12.57
N MET A 36 19.39 1.88 -12.68
CA MET A 36 18.82 1.37 -13.93
C MET A 36 18.26 2.50 -14.79
N SER A 37 18.42 2.42 -16.11
CA SER A 37 17.69 3.25 -17.09
C SER A 37 16.26 2.73 -17.30
N GLN A 38 15.38 3.55 -17.90
CA GLN A 38 14.02 3.10 -18.23
C GLN A 38 14.03 1.98 -19.27
N GLU A 39 14.97 2.00 -20.22
CA GLU A 39 15.19 0.96 -21.23
C GLU A 39 15.66 -0.34 -20.59
N GLN A 40 16.59 -0.28 -19.64
CA GLN A 40 17.07 -1.47 -18.93
C GLN A 40 15.93 -2.13 -18.16
N LEU A 41 15.12 -1.34 -17.45
CA LEU A 41 13.94 -1.84 -16.74
C LEU A 41 12.89 -2.39 -17.72
N ALA A 42 12.68 -1.72 -18.86
CA ALA A 42 11.75 -2.18 -19.88
C ALA A 42 12.17 -3.56 -20.43
N THR A 43 13.45 -3.71 -20.79
CA THR A 43 14.02 -4.97 -21.28
C THR A 43 13.89 -6.10 -20.26
N GLN A 44 14.19 -5.83 -18.99
CA GLN A 44 14.08 -6.83 -17.91
C GLN A 44 12.66 -7.40 -17.77
N PHE A 45 11.64 -6.60 -18.07
CA PHE A 45 10.23 -6.97 -17.91
C PHE A 45 9.50 -7.28 -19.22
N GLY A 46 10.23 -7.34 -20.36
CA GLY A 46 9.61 -7.54 -21.68
C GLY A 46 8.59 -6.46 -22.03
N LEU A 47 8.87 -5.22 -21.63
CA LEU A 47 8.01 -4.06 -21.82
C LEU A 47 8.61 -3.08 -22.81
N SER A 48 7.76 -2.21 -23.37
CA SER A 48 8.26 -1.07 -24.13
C SER A 48 8.76 0.03 -23.19
N PHE A 49 9.77 0.78 -23.64
CA PHE A 49 10.24 1.99 -22.96
C PHE A 49 9.08 2.95 -22.63
N GLN A 50 8.17 3.15 -23.59
CA GLN A 50 6.99 3.99 -23.40
C GLN A 50 6.09 3.49 -22.27
N GLN A 51 5.99 2.17 -22.05
CA GLN A 51 5.19 1.63 -20.96
C GLN A 51 5.81 1.95 -19.60
N ILE A 52 7.13 1.81 -19.45
CA ILE A 52 7.84 2.23 -18.24
C ILE A 52 7.67 3.73 -18.01
N GLN A 53 7.80 4.54 -19.06
CA GLN A 53 7.59 5.98 -18.97
C GLN A 53 6.15 6.33 -18.52
N LYS A 54 5.14 5.62 -19.01
CA LYS A 54 3.74 5.82 -18.60
C LYS A 54 3.47 5.37 -17.17
N TYR A 55 4.14 4.30 -16.70
CA TYR A 55 4.10 3.91 -15.29
C TYR A 55 4.72 4.98 -14.40
N GLU A 56 5.90 5.48 -14.74
CA GLU A 56 6.57 6.53 -13.94
C GLU A 56 5.82 7.88 -13.97
N LYS A 57 5.04 8.15 -15.02
CA LYS A 57 4.16 9.33 -15.11
C LYS A 57 2.80 9.15 -14.43
N GLY A 58 2.46 7.93 -13.99
CA GLY A 58 1.13 7.62 -13.45
C GLY A 58 -0.01 7.66 -14.48
N THR A 59 0.30 7.66 -15.78
CA THR A 59 -0.72 7.68 -16.85
C THR A 59 -1.23 6.29 -17.21
N ASN A 60 -0.47 5.25 -16.83
CA ASN A 60 -0.90 3.85 -16.91
C ASN A 60 -0.85 3.19 -15.54
N ARG A 61 -1.90 2.43 -15.22
CA ARG A 61 -1.96 1.60 -14.02
C ARG A 61 -1.11 0.34 -14.16
N MET A 62 -0.49 -0.06 -13.06
CA MET A 62 0.22 -1.33 -12.95
C MET A 62 -0.69 -2.37 -12.26
N SER A 63 -0.70 -3.60 -12.75
CA SER A 63 -1.40 -4.69 -12.05
C SER A 63 -0.68 -5.06 -10.75
N GLY A 64 -1.40 -5.63 -9.79
CA GLY A 64 -0.79 -6.11 -8.53
C GLY A 64 0.33 -7.15 -8.75
N SER A 65 0.17 -8.03 -9.74
CA SER A 65 1.22 -9.00 -10.11
C SER A 65 2.50 -8.32 -10.59
N ARG A 66 2.38 -7.32 -11.47
CA ARG A 66 3.51 -6.51 -11.95
C ARG A 66 4.16 -5.74 -10.80
N LEU A 67 3.36 -5.15 -9.91
CA LEU A 67 3.86 -4.44 -8.73
C LEU A 67 4.78 -5.33 -7.88
N ILE A 68 4.35 -6.55 -7.58
CA ILE A 68 5.16 -7.51 -6.81
C ILE A 68 6.47 -7.81 -7.53
N GLN A 69 6.42 -8.09 -8.84
CA GLN A 69 7.63 -8.39 -9.60
C GLN A 69 8.60 -7.20 -9.67
N PHE A 70 8.09 -5.99 -9.92
CA PHE A 70 8.88 -4.77 -9.95
C PHE A 70 9.50 -4.47 -8.58
N SER A 71 8.75 -4.64 -7.49
CA SER A 71 9.28 -4.40 -6.15
C SER A 71 10.49 -5.27 -5.84
N LYS A 72 10.45 -6.56 -6.23
CA LYS A 72 11.58 -7.48 -6.07
C LYS A 72 12.78 -7.07 -6.93
N ALA A 73 12.56 -6.76 -8.21
CA ALA A 73 13.66 -6.38 -9.11
C ALA A 73 14.34 -5.06 -8.72
N LEU A 74 13.59 -4.17 -8.05
CA LEU A 74 14.08 -2.87 -7.63
C LEU A 74 14.62 -2.86 -6.19
N ASP A 75 14.74 -4.02 -5.53
CA ASP A 75 14.98 -4.21 -4.08
C ASP A 75 14.22 -3.20 -3.20
N THR A 76 12.91 -3.14 -3.41
CA THR A 76 11.97 -2.37 -2.60
C THR A 76 10.79 -3.26 -2.21
N THR A 77 9.74 -2.68 -1.65
CA THR A 77 8.51 -3.40 -1.29
C THR A 77 7.30 -2.78 -1.98
N PRO A 78 6.23 -3.56 -2.23
CA PRO A 78 4.96 -3.00 -2.67
C PRO A 78 4.45 -1.93 -1.71
N HIS A 79 4.66 -2.10 -0.40
CA HIS A 79 4.30 -1.15 0.63
C HIS A 79 4.95 0.23 0.40
N GLN A 80 6.27 0.26 0.18
CA GLN A 80 7.00 1.48 -0.13
C GLN A 80 6.56 2.11 -1.45
N LEU A 81 6.39 1.32 -2.52
CA LEU A 81 5.96 1.85 -3.82
C LEU A 81 4.54 2.44 -3.79
N LEU A 82 3.65 1.84 -3.00
CA LEU A 82 2.28 2.32 -2.81
C LEU A 82 2.20 3.51 -1.85
N GLY A 83 3.28 3.84 -1.13
CA GLY A 83 3.28 4.94 -0.18
C GLY A 83 2.51 4.66 1.11
N TRP A 84 2.36 3.39 1.47
CA TRP A 84 1.70 2.97 2.71
C TRP A 84 2.56 3.25 3.96
N ASP A 85 3.82 3.66 3.75
CA ASP A 85 4.74 4.14 4.78
C ASP A 85 4.33 5.52 5.34
N LYS A 86 3.65 6.34 4.54
CA LYS A 86 3.04 7.61 4.96
C LYS A 86 1.72 7.44 5.72
N THR A 87 1.52 6.30 6.38
CA THR A 87 0.48 6.22 7.41
C THR A 87 0.97 7.10 8.55
N GLU A 88 0.46 8.34 8.63
CA GLU A 88 0.50 9.15 9.85
C GLU A 88 0.17 8.22 11.01
N SER A 89 1.16 7.97 11.85
CA SER A 89 1.17 7.12 13.04
C SER A 89 -0.21 6.57 13.44
N ALA A 90 -0.66 5.50 12.78
CA ALA A 90 -1.55 4.57 13.45
C ALA A 90 -0.65 3.91 14.49
N ALA A 91 -0.71 4.45 15.72
CA ALA A 91 0.09 4.10 16.90
C ALA A 91 1.00 2.90 16.64
N ILE A 92 2.33 3.10 16.68
CA ILE A 92 3.25 1.98 16.83
C ILE A 92 2.69 1.19 18.00
N ILE A 93 2.07 0.04 17.72
CA ILE A 93 1.72 -0.92 18.73
C ILE A 93 3.08 -1.40 19.18
N ASP A 94 3.62 -0.75 20.20
CA ASP A 94 4.85 -1.19 20.81
C ASP A 94 4.66 -2.61 21.34
N ALA A 95 5.77 -3.25 21.69
CA ALA A 95 5.75 -4.64 22.13
C ALA A 95 4.79 -4.87 23.33
N GLU A 96 4.55 -3.85 24.15
CA GLU A 96 3.66 -3.93 25.31
C GLU A 96 2.19 -3.92 24.89
N VAL A 97 1.80 -3.02 23.97
CA VAL A 97 0.43 -2.99 23.43
C VAL A 97 0.11 -4.29 22.68
N TYR A 98 1.08 -4.86 21.95
CA TYR A 98 0.89 -6.15 21.28
C TYR A 98 0.71 -7.29 22.29
N LYS A 99 1.50 -7.30 23.36
CA LYS A 99 1.39 -8.28 24.44
C LYS A 99 0.04 -8.20 25.15
N LEU A 100 -0.47 -6.99 25.40
CA LEU A 100 -1.80 -6.79 25.96
C LEU A 100 -2.88 -7.41 25.05
N ALA A 101 -2.81 -7.16 23.74
CA ALA A 101 -3.74 -7.73 22.78
C ALA A 101 -3.70 -9.27 22.76
N GLN A 102 -2.50 -9.87 22.82
CA GLN A 102 -2.33 -11.32 22.90
C GLN A 102 -2.99 -11.91 24.15
N VAL A 103 -2.75 -11.33 25.32
CA VAL A 103 -3.37 -11.78 26.58
C VAL A 103 -4.88 -11.60 26.53
N PHE A 104 -5.37 -10.45 26.03
CA PHE A 104 -6.80 -10.17 25.92
C PHE A 104 -7.53 -11.16 25.01
N MET A 105 -6.89 -11.62 23.92
CA MET A 105 -7.46 -12.64 23.04
C MET A 105 -7.67 -14.00 23.73
N GLN A 106 -6.85 -14.34 24.73
CA GLN A 106 -6.99 -15.57 25.51
C GLN A 106 -8.17 -15.54 26.49
N ILE A 107 -8.72 -14.35 26.77
CA ILE A 107 -9.82 -14.18 27.72
C ILE A 107 -11.15 -14.60 27.05
N PRO A 108 -12.00 -15.41 27.73
CA PRO A 108 -13.34 -15.74 27.27
C PRO A 108 -14.14 -14.49 26.91
N ALA A 109 -14.86 -14.53 25.78
CA ALA A 109 -15.57 -13.35 25.24
C ALA A 109 -16.51 -12.69 26.25
N LEU A 110 -17.14 -13.48 27.13
CA LEU A 110 -18.04 -13.02 28.19
C LEU A 110 -17.35 -12.12 29.24
N LEU A 111 -16.04 -12.28 29.45
CA LEU A 111 -15.29 -11.55 30.47
C LEU A 111 -14.57 -10.31 29.93
N ARG A 112 -14.43 -10.20 28.60
CA ARG A 112 -13.75 -9.07 27.93
C ARG A 112 -14.33 -7.69 28.29
N PRO A 113 -15.66 -7.48 28.38
CA PRO A 113 -16.21 -6.18 28.78
C PRO A 113 -15.80 -5.75 30.19
N LEU A 114 -15.68 -6.70 31.12
CA LEU A 114 -15.24 -6.42 32.49
C LEU A 114 -13.77 -5.97 32.52
N VAL A 115 -12.92 -6.64 31.74
CA VAL A 115 -11.50 -6.28 31.62
C VAL A 115 -11.34 -4.88 31.03
N LEU A 116 -12.10 -4.55 29.98
CA LEU A 116 -12.09 -3.20 29.41
C LEU A 116 -12.55 -2.15 30.43
N LYS A 117 -13.58 -2.45 31.23
CA LYS A 117 -14.05 -1.55 32.30
C LYS A 117 -12.97 -1.31 33.36
N LEU A 118 -12.19 -2.34 33.73
CA LEU A 118 -11.07 -2.20 34.65
C LEU A 118 -9.95 -1.34 34.05
N LEU A 119 -9.56 -1.60 32.80
CA LEU A 119 -8.53 -0.83 32.12
C LEU A 119 -8.90 0.66 32.00
N ASN A 120 -10.15 0.96 31.65
CA ASN A 120 -10.64 2.35 31.61
C ASN A 120 -10.59 3.00 33.00
N GLY A 121 -10.99 2.27 34.05
CA GLY A 121 -10.88 2.77 35.43
C GLY A 121 -9.43 3.07 35.84
N ILE A 122 -8.46 2.26 35.41
CA ILE A 122 -7.03 2.52 35.66
C ILE A 122 -6.57 3.79 34.92
N VAL A 123 -6.99 3.98 33.67
CA VAL A 123 -6.63 5.18 32.90
C VAL A 123 -7.21 6.43 33.54
N GLU A 124 -8.47 6.40 33.98
CA GLU A 124 -9.13 7.52 34.68
C GLU A 124 -8.50 7.85 36.04
N LEU A 125 -7.85 6.88 36.70
CA LEU A 125 -7.16 7.09 37.97
C LEU A 125 -5.78 7.75 37.83
N VAL A 126 -5.18 7.68 36.63
CA VAL A 126 -3.81 8.17 36.36
C VAL A 126 -3.81 9.44 35.49
N ALA A 127 -4.97 9.83 34.95
CA ALA A 127 -5.18 11.06 34.19
C ALA A 127 -5.58 12.24 35.11
#